data_AF-A0A6B9Y622-F1
#
_entry.id   AF-A0A6B9Y622-F1
#
_cell.length_a   1.000
_cell.length_b   1.000
_cell.length_c   1.000
_cell.angle_alpha   90.00
_cell.angle_beta   90.00
_cell.angle_gamma   90.00
#
_symmetry.space_group_name_H-M   'P 1'
#
loop_
_entity.id
_entity.type
_entity.pdbx_description
1 polymer ?
#
loop_
_entity_poly.entity_id
_entity_poly.type
_entity_poly.pdbx_seq_one_letter_code
_entity_poly.pdbx_strand_id
1 'polypeptide(L)'
;MSKSNSGSDAQATNFPSGPTGPSAPAVSRRTFMKGIGAAAAASVVGAGTVSAQAALNFESGLVQAPYLEGTVTVETVHVGGTTRDGEDDIDSMGVLDYIADDGSLASLKDAGTVIAPREDESTPHNPVTLRADRIDAEDFRSFPRGETYDEDGDGDAETDVSALDATHWTTDASGSTGTIDVTDADDALSVVVSGQASGDVATATFTDFSIGDGEQRKYLQLVANVNSLPSGTSATLSVIDEDGDAKAFDIDPSADPDANTTIATATGSGQVFQVQLGEISTSGSGDGTFANIEKVELSVSDADLDVELHALNLDRETQWSFGTNEYTNSDDELETQTLHEPNGEFSIVGIDDVSVPLAEATLRNVTSDVRVEASEIPADDVNSEFSDASDYGGYSDLHETIFGFDLPSAYEISWAISSMMDEIRFHSGDRYLSAEFATGLDEVPTVEDVEDIDWTDRRSTYADGSKGDEVSVSSTVSASEIAAVHFEVLLESGEKGSIESVPMGGPTGREGGGLLSTIMGPVGALLSAIGGIGLFKYFRGGA
;
A
#
# COMPACT_ATOMS: atom_id res chain seq x y z
N MET A 1 -5.16 -74.98 -13.16
CA MET A 1 -5.21 -75.45 -11.75
C MET A 1 -4.65 -74.30 -10.92
N SER A 2 -5.32 -73.71 -9.93
CA SER A 2 -6.57 -74.09 -9.22
C SER A 2 -7.70 -73.05 -9.43
N LYS A 3 -8.94 -73.40 -9.01
CA LYS A 3 -10.11 -72.50 -8.91
C LYS A 3 -10.65 -72.56 -7.48
N SER A 4 -11.14 -71.44 -6.95
CA SER A 4 -12.27 -71.44 -6.00
C SER A 4 -13.01 -70.10 -6.04
N ASN A 5 -14.33 -70.15 -6.23
CA ASN A 5 -15.23 -69.00 -6.23
C ASN A 5 -15.75 -68.67 -4.81
N SER A 6 -16.08 -67.40 -4.58
CA SER A 6 -17.24 -66.89 -3.84
C SER A 6 -17.38 -65.42 -4.27
N GLY A 7 -18.52 -64.81 -4.63
CA GLY A 7 -19.92 -65.10 -4.33
C GLY A 7 -20.24 -64.64 -2.90
N SER A 8 -21.16 -63.73 -2.59
CA SER A 8 -22.02 -62.85 -3.41
C SER A 8 -22.16 -61.50 -2.66
N ASP A 9 -22.97 -60.49 -3.01
CA ASP A 9 -24.10 -60.38 -3.94
C ASP A 9 -24.26 -58.93 -4.46
N ALA A 10 -25.29 -58.64 -5.26
CA ALA A 10 -25.68 -57.28 -5.65
C ALA A 10 -27.15 -56.98 -5.31
N GLN A 11 -27.41 -55.87 -4.61
CA GLN A 11 -28.74 -55.25 -4.54
C GLN A 11 -28.63 -53.73 -4.62
N ALA A 12 -29.40 -53.15 -5.54
CA ALA A 12 -29.62 -51.72 -5.65
C ALA A 12 -30.96 -51.36 -5.02
N THR A 13 -31.06 -50.21 -4.35
CA THR A 13 -32.32 -49.45 -4.23
C THR A 13 -32.08 -47.96 -3.94
N ASN A 14 -32.61 -47.14 -4.85
CA ASN A 14 -33.33 -45.89 -4.61
C ASN A 14 -32.67 -44.73 -3.85
N PHE A 15 -32.35 -43.68 -4.63
CA PHE A 15 -32.47 -42.29 -4.20
C PHE A 15 -33.89 -41.94 -3.74
N PRO A 16 -34.02 -41.03 -2.77
CA PRO A 16 -35.04 -40.00 -2.78
C PRO A 16 -34.40 -38.61 -2.93
N SER A 17 -34.93 -37.81 -3.85
CA SER A 17 -34.60 -36.40 -4.05
C SER A 17 -35.35 -35.50 -3.06
N GLY A 18 -34.69 -34.48 -2.52
CA GLY A 18 -35.29 -33.44 -1.68
C GLY A 18 -34.22 -32.50 -1.12
N PRO A 19 -34.41 -31.17 -1.14
CA PRO A 19 -33.30 -30.23 -0.96
C PRO A 19 -32.99 -29.93 0.51
N THR A 20 -31.69 -29.96 0.86
CA THR A 20 -31.14 -29.22 1.99
C THR A 20 -30.46 -27.97 1.42
N GLY A 21 -31.04 -26.80 1.67
CA GLY A 21 -30.43 -25.53 1.28
C GLY A 21 -29.12 -25.27 2.04
N PRO A 22 -28.32 -24.27 1.61
CA PRO A 22 -27.08 -23.93 2.30
C PRO A 22 -27.38 -23.55 3.75
N SER A 23 -26.66 -24.16 4.68
CA SER A 23 -26.61 -23.72 6.06
C SER A 23 -26.01 -22.32 6.10
N ALA A 24 -26.81 -21.33 6.50
CA ALA A 24 -26.30 -19.98 6.73
C ALA A 24 -25.15 -20.03 7.75
N PRO A 25 -24.06 -19.27 7.54
CA PRO A 25 -23.03 -19.13 8.56
C PRO A 25 -23.65 -18.55 9.84
N ALA A 26 -23.21 -19.06 10.99
CA ALA A 26 -23.68 -18.58 12.28
C ALA A 26 -23.09 -17.20 12.54
N VAL A 27 -23.85 -16.15 12.20
CA VAL A 27 -23.47 -14.76 12.44
C VAL A 27 -23.21 -14.58 13.94
N SER A 28 -21.98 -14.23 14.30
CA SER A 28 -21.62 -13.90 15.68
C SER A 28 -22.40 -12.66 16.12
N ARG A 29 -22.78 -12.60 17.41
CA ARG A 29 -23.60 -11.50 17.93
C ARG A 29 -22.90 -10.14 17.95
N ARG A 30 -21.58 -10.09 17.70
CA ARG A 30 -20.78 -8.84 17.64
C ARG A 30 -21.26 -7.89 16.52
N THR A 31 -21.59 -8.39 15.34
CA THR A 31 -21.91 -7.56 14.15
C THR A 31 -23.26 -6.82 14.25
N PHE A 32 -24.18 -7.22 15.13
CA PHE A 32 -25.53 -6.62 15.20
C PHE A 32 -25.67 -5.43 16.18
N MET A 33 -24.62 -5.05 16.91
CA MET A 33 -24.69 -3.98 17.93
C MET A 33 -23.93 -2.69 17.59
N LYS A 34 -23.04 -2.66 16.58
CA LYS A 34 -22.40 -1.42 16.10
C LYS A 34 -23.24 -0.67 15.02
N GLY A 35 -24.15 -1.36 14.32
CA GLY A 35 -24.89 -0.83 13.16
C GLY A 35 -26.18 -0.02 13.40
N ILE A 36 -26.43 0.53 14.61
CA ILE A 36 -27.59 1.41 14.86
C ILE A 36 -27.19 2.57 15.78
N GLY A 37 -27.13 3.79 15.23
CA GLY A 37 -27.45 4.98 16.02
C GLY A 37 -26.48 6.17 16.01
N ALA A 38 -26.03 6.63 14.85
CA ALA A 38 -25.76 8.06 14.72
C ALA A 38 -27.06 8.86 15.04
N ALA A 39 -26.92 9.95 15.81
CA ALA A 39 -27.96 10.90 16.23
C ALA A 39 -28.99 10.44 17.30
N ALA A 40 -28.63 10.57 18.59
CA ALA A 40 -29.51 11.21 19.59
C ALA A 40 -28.77 11.64 20.88
N ALA A 41 -28.42 12.92 21.00
CA ALA A 41 -28.08 13.49 22.31
C ALA A 41 -29.36 13.66 23.16
N ALA A 42 -29.61 12.75 24.10
CA ALA A 42 -30.68 12.87 25.08
C ALA A 42 -30.31 12.23 26.43
N SER A 43 -30.47 12.98 27.50
CA SER A 43 -30.01 12.63 28.84
C SER A 43 -30.80 11.49 29.51
N VAL A 44 -30.09 10.49 30.02
CA VAL A 44 -30.60 9.54 31.02
C VAL A 44 -29.71 9.60 32.26
N VAL A 45 -30.21 10.26 33.30
CA VAL A 45 -29.57 10.28 34.62
C VAL A 45 -29.95 8.99 35.37
N GLY A 46 -29.05 8.01 35.36
CA GLY A 46 -29.11 6.80 36.19
C GLY A 46 -27.96 6.81 37.20
N ALA A 47 -28.25 6.74 38.50
CA ALA A 47 -27.26 6.94 39.54
C ALA A 47 -26.40 5.68 39.80
N GLY A 48 -25.30 5.56 39.07
CA GLY A 48 -24.05 4.95 39.52
C GLY A 48 -22.95 6.02 39.45
N THR A 49 -22.03 6.07 40.40
CA THR A 49 -20.86 6.96 40.30
C THR A 49 -19.85 6.33 39.35
N VAL A 50 -20.03 6.56 38.05
CA VAL A 50 -18.94 6.40 37.10
C VAL A 50 -17.89 7.44 37.49
N SER A 51 -16.72 6.97 37.93
CA SER A 51 -15.52 7.80 38.00
C SER A 51 -15.30 8.38 36.61
N ALA A 52 -15.18 9.70 36.49
CA ALA A 52 -14.65 10.24 35.23
C ALA A 52 -13.18 9.79 35.16
N GLN A 53 -12.84 8.90 34.24
CA GLN A 53 -11.46 8.59 33.90
C GLN A 53 -10.73 9.92 33.66
N ALA A 54 -9.68 10.17 34.46
CA ALA A 54 -8.80 11.28 34.18
C ALA A 54 -7.99 10.90 32.94
N ALA A 55 -8.14 11.65 31.85
CA ALA A 55 -7.31 11.43 30.67
C ALA A 55 -5.84 11.53 31.08
N LEU A 56 -5.03 10.56 30.65
CA LEU A 56 -3.62 10.45 31.04
C LEU A 56 -2.78 11.48 30.29
N ASN A 57 -1.84 12.11 31.00
CA ASN A 57 -0.91 13.05 30.41
C ASN A 57 0.37 12.34 29.92
N PHE A 58 0.34 11.82 28.69
CA PHE A 58 1.49 11.16 28.06
C PHE A 58 2.71 12.10 27.90
N GLU A 59 2.53 13.41 27.79
CA GLU A 59 3.63 14.40 27.74
C GLU A 59 4.43 14.49 29.06
N SER A 60 3.88 14.00 30.17
CA SER A 60 4.54 14.06 31.49
C SER A 60 5.85 13.27 31.56
N GLY A 61 6.05 12.30 30.67
CA GLY A 61 7.15 11.33 30.77
C GLY A 61 7.09 10.46 32.03
N LEU A 62 5.90 10.33 32.64
CA LEU A 62 5.56 9.50 33.80
C LEU A 62 4.39 8.53 33.52
N VAL A 63 3.93 8.46 32.26
CA VAL A 63 2.90 7.49 31.80
C VAL A 63 3.55 6.62 30.74
N GLN A 64 3.48 5.28 30.89
CA GLN A 64 3.97 4.38 29.85
C GLN A 64 3.21 4.60 28.56
N ALA A 65 3.86 4.38 27.43
CA ALA A 65 3.25 4.54 26.12
C ALA A 65 3.61 3.33 25.27
N PRO A 66 3.12 2.13 25.64
CA PRO A 66 3.35 0.95 24.82
C PRO A 66 2.71 1.17 23.46
N TYR A 67 3.28 0.52 22.45
CA TYR A 67 2.76 0.56 21.10
C TYR A 67 2.90 -0.80 20.42
N LEU A 68 1.98 -1.10 19.50
CA LEU A 68 2.19 -2.16 18.52
C LEU A 68 2.98 -1.59 17.35
N GLU A 69 3.88 -2.38 16.78
CA GLU A 69 4.64 -2.04 15.59
C GLU A 69 4.42 -3.12 14.52
N GLY A 70 4.35 -2.70 13.25
CA GLY A 70 4.16 -3.60 12.13
C GLY A 70 3.79 -2.87 10.87
N THR A 71 3.14 -3.58 9.94
CA THR A 71 2.59 -2.98 8.73
C THR A 71 1.08 -3.20 8.63
N VAL A 72 0.42 -2.32 7.88
CA VAL A 72 -0.96 -2.49 7.44
C VAL A 72 -1.02 -2.36 5.93
N THR A 73 -1.65 -3.32 5.27
CA THR A 73 -1.99 -3.26 3.84
C THR A 73 -3.46 -2.88 3.71
N VAL A 74 -3.73 -1.79 2.99
CA VAL A 74 -5.07 -1.38 2.56
C VAL A 74 -5.26 -1.84 1.11
N GLU A 75 -6.30 -2.61 0.83
CA GLU A 75 -6.54 -3.22 -0.48
C GLU A 75 -6.84 -2.17 -1.55
N THR A 76 -7.59 -1.11 -1.23
CA THR A 76 -7.96 -0.02 -2.15
C THR A 76 -7.72 1.36 -1.52
N VAL A 77 -6.99 2.24 -2.20
CA VAL A 77 -6.77 3.65 -1.80
C VAL A 77 -6.97 4.58 -3.00
N HIS A 78 -7.98 5.46 -2.95
CA HIS A 78 -8.23 6.46 -3.99
C HIS A 78 -7.42 7.74 -3.75
N VAL A 79 -6.61 8.14 -4.73
CA VAL A 79 -5.63 9.23 -4.61
C VAL A 79 -6.01 10.41 -5.49
N GLY A 80 -6.65 11.39 -4.85
CA GLY A 80 -7.12 12.60 -5.52
C GLY A 80 -8.38 12.36 -6.37
N GLY A 81 -9.27 13.34 -6.32
CA GLY A 81 -10.53 13.30 -7.04
C GLY A 81 -11.37 14.53 -6.74
N THR A 82 -12.11 14.96 -7.76
CA THR A 82 -13.36 15.67 -7.58
C THR A 82 -14.37 15.04 -8.52
N THR A 83 -15.30 14.26 -7.96
CA THR A 83 -16.45 13.59 -8.61
C THR A 83 -16.51 13.60 -10.15
N ARG A 84 -16.33 12.43 -10.78
CA ARG A 84 -16.92 12.15 -12.10
C ARG A 84 -18.38 11.71 -11.88
N ASP A 85 -19.31 12.60 -12.22
CA ASP A 85 -20.75 12.32 -12.35
C ASP A 85 -21.61 11.96 -11.11
N GLY A 86 -21.19 12.39 -9.92
CA GLY A 86 -22.14 12.82 -8.87
C GLY A 86 -22.95 11.74 -8.15
N GLU A 87 -22.43 10.53 -8.03
CA GLU A 87 -22.73 9.66 -6.88
C GLU A 87 -21.87 10.09 -5.66
N ASP A 88 -22.26 9.71 -4.44
CA ASP A 88 -21.59 10.12 -3.18
C ASP A 88 -20.27 9.32 -2.97
N ASP A 89 -19.36 9.38 -3.94
CA ASP A 89 -18.10 8.64 -3.95
C ASP A 89 -16.98 9.31 -3.11
N ILE A 90 -16.02 8.49 -2.69
CA ILE A 90 -14.94 8.87 -1.79
C ILE A 90 -13.89 9.70 -2.56
N ASP A 91 -14.06 11.02 -2.59
CA ASP A 91 -13.23 11.97 -3.37
C ASP A 91 -11.70 11.86 -3.13
N SER A 92 -11.26 11.40 -1.95
CA SER A 92 -9.86 11.02 -1.67
C SER A 92 -9.76 10.25 -0.36
N MET A 93 -8.86 9.27 -0.31
CA MET A 93 -8.49 8.53 0.91
C MET A 93 -7.11 8.98 1.38
N GLY A 94 -6.94 9.17 2.69
CA GLY A 94 -5.61 9.22 3.29
C GLY A 94 -4.98 7.82 3.34
N VAL A 95 -3.65 7.76 3.49
CA VAL A 95 -2.88 6.49 3.54
C VAL A 95 -3.25 5.55 4.70
N LEU A 96 -3.97 6.05 5.71
CA LEU A 96 -4.51 5.27 6.84
C LEU A 96 -6.04 5.18 6.84
N ASP A 97 -6.70 5.58 5.75
CA ASP A 97 -8.14 5.47 5.59
C ASP A 97 -8.47 4.22 4.77
N TYR A 98 -9.62 3.60 5.03
CA TYR A 98 -10.05 2.35 4.41
C TYR A 98 -11.58 2.32 4.26
N ILE A 99 -12.08 1.46 3.37
CA ILE A 99 -13.51 1.22 3.22
C ILE A 99 -13.91 0.10 4.19
N ALA A 100 -14.83 0.38 5.12
CA ALA A 100 -15.34 -0.59 6.08
C ALA A 100 -16.33 -1.58 5.44
N ASP A 101 -16.63 -2.68 6.13
CA ASP A 101 -17.54 -3.76 5.68
C ASP A 101 -18.97 -3.30 5.33
N ASP A 102 -19.39 -2.08 5.74
CA ASP A 102 -20.68 -1.48 5.39
C ASP A 102 -20.61 -0.48 4.22
N GLY A 103 -19.43 -0.32 3.61
CA GLY A 103 -19.15 0.60 2.51
C GLY A 103 -18.82 2.03 2.94
N SER A 104 -18.74 2.32 4.24
CA SER A 104 -18.36 3.66 4.72
C SER A 104 -16.85 3.85 4.79
N LEU A 105 -16.38 5.09 4.59
CA LEU A 105 -15.00 5.47 4.84
C LEU A 105 -14.73 5.52 6.35
N ALA A 106 -13.68 4.82 6.80
CA ALA A 106 -13.19 4.81 8.17
C ALA A 106 -11.68 5.08 8.20
N SER A 107 -11.14 5.49 9.36
CA SER A 107 -9.70 5.73 9.52
C SER A 107 -9.10 4.81 10.56
N LEU A 108 -7.93 4.23 10.27
CA LEU A 108 -7.15 3.45 11.23
C LEU A 108 -6.65 4.33 12.39
N LYS A 109 -6.60 5.65 12.19
CA LYS A 109 -6.30 6.66 13.23
C LYS A 109 -7.31 6.62 14.38
N ASP A 110 -8.57 6.26 14.11
CA ASP A 110 -9.59 6.12 15.16
C ASP A 110 -9.31 4.94 16.12
N ALA A 111 -8.41 4.03 15.74
CA ALA A 111 -7.89 2.95 16.59
C ALA A 111 -6.46 3.23 17.12
N GLY A 112 -6.01 4.50 17.09
CA GLY A 112 -4.68 4.90 17.55
C GLY A 112 -3.53 4.61 16.58
N THR A 113 -3.83 4.30 15.32
CA THR A 113 -2.81 4.01 14.29
C THR A 113 -2.18 5.29 13.76
N VAL A 114 -0.85 5.34 13.77
CA VAL A 114 -0.02 6.37 13.16
C VAL A 114 0.97 5.74 12.19
N ILE A 115 1.46 6.51 11.21
CA ILE A 115 2.60 6.09 10.40
C ILE A 115 3.81 5.96 11.31
N ALA A 116 4.57 4.86 11.18
CA ALA A 116 5.72 4.59 12.03
C ALA A 116 6.72 5.77 11.93
N PRO A 117 7.21 6.30 13.05
CA PRO A 117 8.17 7.40 13.03
C PRO A 117 9.51 6.92 12.46
N ARG A 118 10.28 7.86 11.91
CA ARG A 118 11.67 7.64 11.51
C ARG A 118 12.51 7.17 12.72
N GLU A 119 13.35 6.16 12.51
CA GLU A 119 14.27 5.62 13.54
C GLU A 119 15.23 6.68 14.09
N ASP A 120 15.91 7.43 13.21
CA ASP A 120 16.82 8.52 13.57
C ASP A 120 16.98 9.54 12.41
N GLU A 121 17.46 10.75 12.68
CA GLU A 121 17.59 11.85 11.70
C GLU A 121 18.42 11.54 10.43
N SER A 122 19.23 10.48 10.42
CA SER A 122 20.08 10.06 9.29
C SER A 122 19.56 8.83 8.52
N THR A 123 18.59 8.10 9.06
CA THR A 123 17.99 6.93 8.39
C THR A 123 16.86 7.37 7.44
N PRO A 124 16.85 6.95 6.16
CA PRO A 124 15.78 7.25 5.21
C PRO A 124 14.41 6.75 5.66
N HIS A 125 13.37 7.59 5.51
CA HIS A 125 12.02 7.27 5.95
C HIS A 125 11.04 7.20 4.76
N ASN A 126 10.72 5.98 4.34
CA ASN A 126 9.83 5.69 3.21
C ASN A 126 8.73 4.71 3.63
N PRO A 127 7.79 5.12 4.49
CA PRO A 127 6.88 4.19 5.16
C PRO A 127 5.78 3.63 4.25
N VAL A 128 5.58 4.13 3.03
CA VAL A 128 4.49 3.70 2.14
C VAL A 128 5.05 2.93 0.96
N THR A 129 4.66 1.66 0.82
CA THR A 129 5.10 0.75 -0.23
C THR A 129 3.98 0.47 -1.25
N LEU A 130 4.33 0.61 -2.53
CA LEU A 130 3.46 0.49 -3.71
C LEU A 130 4.07 -0.47 -4.74
N ARG A 131 3.29 -0.83 -5.78
CA ARG A 131 3.76 -1.61 -6.94
C ARG A 131 3.11 -1.09 -8.22
N ALA A 132 3.87 -0.89 -9.30
CA ALA A 132 3.40 -0.13 -10.45
C ALA A 132 2.22 -0.79 -11.22
N ASP A 133 2.18 -2.12 -11.29
CA ASP A 133 1.09 -2.91 -11.88
C ASP A 133 -0.17 -2.99 -10.99
N ARG A 134 -0.14 -2.36 -9.81
CA ARG A 134 -1.29 -2.23 -8.90
C ARG A 134 -1.85 -0.81 -8.86
N ILE A 135 -1.52 0.00 -9.85
CA ILE A 135 -1.88 1.41 -9.93
C ILE A 135 -2.86 1.55 -11.09
N ASP A 136 -4.12 1.76 -10.76
CA ASP A 136 -5.18 1.97 -11.74
C ASP A 136 -5.32 3.48 -12.01
N ALA A 137 -4.81 3.94 -13.15
CA ALA A 137 -4.79 5.34 -13.53
C ALA A 137 -5.27 5.51 -14.98
N GLU A 138 -6.11 6.51 -15.24
CA GLU A 138 -6.62 6.79 -16.61
C GLU A 138 -5.46 6.96 -17.61
N ASP A 139 -4.36 7.61 -17.21
CA ASP A 139 -3.19 7.87 -18.07
C ASP A 139 -2.45 6.59 -18.53
N PHE A 140 -2.62 5.46 -17.84
CA PHE A 140 -2.06 4.15 -18.23
C PHE A 140 -2.82 3.48 -19.39
N ARG A 141 -4.13 3.68 -19.45
CA ARG A 141 -5.02 3.06 -20.45
C ARG A 141 -5.40 3.99 -21.60
N SER A 142 -5.25 5.30 -21.39
CA SER A 142 -5.68 6.36 -22.31
C SER A 142 -4.98 6.43 -23.67
N PHE A 143 -3.94 5.65 -23.92
CA PHE A 143 -3.24 5.65 -25.21
C PHE A 143 -3.89 4.63 -26.15
N PRO A 144 -4.23 5.00 -27.40
CA PRO A 144 -4.07 6.31 -28.04
C PRO A 144 -5.14 7.34 -27.65
N ARG A 145 -4.73 8.58 -27.32
CA ARG A 145 -5.66 9.59 -26.83
C ARG A 145 -6.52 10.21 -27.94
N GLY A 146 -7.82 9.91 -27.91
CA GLY A 146 -8.83 10.54 -28.75
C GLY A 146 -9.13 9.80 -30.05
N GLU A 147 -8.62 8.58 -30.21
CA GLU A 147 -9.07 7.63 -31.22
C GLU A 147 -10.27 6.83 -30.67
N THR A 148 -11.26 6.58 -31.52
CA THR A 148 -12.53 5.92 -31.15
C THR A 148 -12.93 4.90 -32.22
N TYR A 149 -13.67 3.87 -31.80
CA TYR A 149 -14.17 2.82 -32.70
C TYR A 149 -15.65 2.51 -32.47
N ASP A 150 -16.23 1.83 -33.47
CA ASP A 150 -17.62 1.38 -33.52
C ASP A 150 -17.70 -0.08 -33.04
N GLU A 151 -17.87 -0.25 -31.72
CA GLU A 151 -17.92 -1.56 -31.06
C GLU A 151 -19.18 -2.38 -31.46
N ASP A 152 -20.33 -1.71 -31.56
CA ASP A 152 -21.63 -2.33 -31.86
C ASP A 152 -21.86 -2.57 -33.39
N GLY A 153 -21.04 -1.96 -34.25
CA GLY A 153 -21.15 -2.04 -35.71
C GLY A 153 -22.32 -1.24 -36.28
N ASP A 154 -22.75 -0.17 -35.61
CA ASP A 154 -23.91 0.63 -35.99
C ASP A 154 -23.59 1.81 -36.94
N GLY A 155 -22.31 2.17 -37.01
CA GLY A 155 -21.73 3.20 -37.88
C GLY A 155 -21.24 4.46 -37.17
N ASP A 156 -21.50 4.61 -35.86
CA ASP A 156 -21.02 5.73 -35.06
C ASP A 156 -19.88 5.26 -34.11
N ALA A 157 -18.71 5.89 -34.19
CA ALA A 157 -17.53 5.54 -33.39
C ALA A 157 -17.52 6.35 -32.08
N GLU A 158 -17.80 5.70 -30.96
CA GLU A 158 -18.04 6.36 -29.66
C GLU A 158 -17.34 5.63 -28.49
N THR A 159 -16.76 4.44 -28.70
CA THR A 159 -15.93 3.73 -27.71
C THR A 159 -14.46 4.14 -27.89
N ASP A 160 -13.78 4.58 -26.84
CA ASP A 160 -12.35 4.93 -26.90
C ASP A 160 -11.49 3.70 -27.25
N VAL A 161 -10.45 3.88 -28.08
CA VAL A 161 -9.47 2.82 -28.37
C VAL A 161 -8.40 2.79 -27.27
N SER A 162 -8.12 1.61 -26.69
CA SER A 162 -6.92 1.41 -25.87
C SER A 162 -5.93 0.45 -26.51
N ALA A 163 -4.64 0.76 -26.42
CA ALA A 163 -3.57 -0.17 -26.72
C ALA A 163 -3.44 -1.32 -25.70
N LEU A 164 -4.21 -1.26 -24.59
CA LEU A 164 -4.33 -2.38 -23.64
C LEU A 164 -5.46 -3.36 -23.98
N ASP A 165 -6.32 -3.05 -24.96
CA ASP A 165 -7.43 -3.91 -25.37
C ASP A 165 -6.99 -4.84 -26.52
N ALA A 166 -7.09 -6.16 -26.32
CA ALA A 166 -6.63 -7.17 -27.27
C ALA A 166 -7.34 -7.12 -28.63
N THR A 167 -8.55 -6.55 -28.69
CA THR A 167 -9.35 -6.39 -29.93
C THR A 167 -8.61 -5.58 -31.02
N HIS A 168 -7.72 -4.66 -30.63
CA HIS A 168 -6.96 -3.82 -31.55
C HIS A 168 -5.59 -4.39 -31.94
N TRP A 169 -5.24 -5.57 -31.42
CA TRP A 169 -3.97 -6.24 -31.72
C TRP A 169 -4.14 -7.32 -32.79
N THR A 170 -3.25 -7.30 -33.78
CA THR A 170 -3.17 -8.32 -34.84
C THR A 170 -1.97 -9.22 -34.61
N THR A 171 -2.14 -10.53 -34.85
CA THR A 171 -1.10 -11.54 -34.60
C THR A 171 -0.63 -12.24 -35.88
N ASP A 172 0.68 -12.46 -36.00
CA ASP A 172 1.27 -13.30 -37.06
C ASP A 172 2.24 -14.34 -36.46
N ALA A 173 1.89 -15.62 -36.60
CA ALA A 173 2.75 -16.77 -36.28
C ALA A 173 3.17 -17.55 -37.54
N SER A 174 3.04 -16.98 -38.74
CA SER A 174 3.38 -17.65 -40.00
C SER A 174 4.88 -17.97 -40.14
N GLY A 175 5.72 -17.27 -39.38
CA GLY A 175 7.15 -17.54 -39.20
C GLY A 175 7.49 -18.48 -38.04
N SER A 176 6.51 -19.09 -37.38
CA SER A 176 6.68 -19.89 -36.16
C SER A 176 6.11 -21.30 -36.27
N THR A 177 6.61 -22.22 -35.42
CA THR A 177 6.00 -23.53 -35.16
C THR A 177 5.11 -23.55 -33.91
N GLY A 178 5.15 -22.48 -33.11
CA GLY A 178 4.34 -22.26 -31.90
C GLY A 178 3.05 -21.47 -32.14
N THR A 179 2.50 -20.88 -31.08
CA THR A 179 1.40 -19.90 -31.12
C THR A 179 1.83 -18.57 -30.52
N ILE A 180 1.11 -17.51 -30.90
CA ILE A 180 1.02 -16.27 -30.16
C ILE A 180 -0.46 -16.00 -29.91
N ASP A 181 -0.79 -15.67 -28.68
CA ASP A 181 -2.14 -15.37 -28.21
C ASP A 181 -2.08 -14.01 -27.50
N VAL A 182 -2.99 -13.10 -27.86
CA VAL A 182 -3.14 -11.77 -27.26
C VAL A 182 -4.55 -11.69 -26.70
N THR A 183 -4.69 -11.38 -25.41
CA THR A 183 -5.96 -11.46 -24.67
C THR A 183 -6.03 -10.45 -23.54
N ASP A 184 -7.23 -9.94 -23.28
CA ASP A 184 -7.51 -9.08 -22.12
C ASP A 184 -7.35 -9.89 -20.81
N ALA A 185 -6.64 -9.32 -19.84
CA ALA A 185 -6.32 -9.92 -18.55
C ALA A 185 -6.65 -8.93 -17.42
N ASP A 186 -7.91 -8.96 -16.98
CA ASP A 186 -8.52 -7.98 -16.07
C ASP A 186 -8.34 -6.53 -16.55
N ASP A 187 -7.35 -5.82 -16.03
CA ASP A 187 -7.04 -4.41 -16.31
C ASP A 187 -5.80 -4.23 -17.23
N ALA A 188 -5.30 -5.32 -17.83
CA ALA A 188 -4.04 -5.38 -18.59
C ALA A 188 -4.15 -6.19 -19.90
N LEU A 189 -3.20 -5.96 -20.83
CA LEU A 189 -3.04 -6.77 -22.05
C LEU A 189 -2.07 -7.93 -21.80
N SER A 190 -2.52 -9.18 -21.92
CA SER A 190 -1.64 -10.35 -21.89
C SER A 190 -1.19 -10.75 -23.30
N VAL A 191 0.12 -10.95 -23.48
CA VAL A 191 0.73 -11.52 -24.69
C VAL A 191 1.51 -12.78 -24.32
N VAL A 192 1.05 -13.92 -24.82
CA VAL A 192 1.66 -15.22 -24.56
C VAL A 192 2.13 -15.85 -25.86
N VAL A 193 3.41 -16.19 -25.93
CA VAL A 193 4.04 -16.93 -27.04
C VAL A 193 4.47 -18.30 -26.53
N SER A 194 4.00 -19.37 -27.15
CA SER A 194 4.21 -20.73 -26.64
C SER A 194 4.59 -21.75 -27.71
N GLY A 195 5.49 -22.66 -27.37
CA GLY A 195 5.97 -23.71 -28.26
C GLY A 195 6.91 -23.24 -29.37
N GLN A 196 7.61 -22.11 -29.20
CA GLN A 196 8.60 -21.63 -30.16
C GLN A 196 9.85 -22.54 -30.23
N ALA A 197 10.43 -22.61 -31.42
CA ALA A 197 11.73 -23.22 -31.67
C ALA A 197 12.76 -22.18 -32.13
N SER A 198 14.05 -22.50 -32.02
CA SER A 198 15.10 -21.59 -32.48
C SER A 198 15.00 -21.28 -33.98
N GLY A 199 15.01 -19.99 -34.31
CA GLY A 199 14.75 -19.43 -35.64
C GLY A 199 13.28 -19.20 -35.99
N ASP A 200 12.34 -19.53 -35.11
CA ASP A 200 10.94 -19.12 -35.23
C ASP A 200 10.77 -17.63 -34.85
N VAL A 201 9.77 -16.98 -35.43
CA VAL A 201 9.35 -15.62 -35.05
C VAL A 201 7.82 -15.56 -35.03
N ALA A 202 7.26 -14.95 -33.98
CA ALA A 202 5.85 -14.59 -33.88
C ALA A 202 5.72 -13.12 -33.48
N THR A 203 4.77 -12.39 -34.05
CA THR A 203 4.58 -10.96 -33.80
C THR A 203 3.15 -10.62 -33.39
N ALA A 204 3.02 -9.63 -32.50
CA ALA A 204 1.77 -8.94 -32.17
C ALA A 204 1.92 -7.46 -32.56
N THR A 205 0.90 -6.88 -33.18
CA THR A 205 0.98 -5.57 -33.83
C THR A 205 -0.27 -4.74 -33.56
N PHE A 206 -0.07 -3.51 -33.07
CA PHE A 206 -1.08 -2.47 -32.84
C PHE A 206 -0.85 -1.28 -33.79
N THR A 207 -1.92 -0.81 -34.45
CA THR A 207 -1.86 0.19 -35.54
C THR A 207 -2.94 1.27 -35.46
N ASP A 208 -3.78 1.28 -34.43
CA ASP A 208 -4.98 2.12 -34.40
C ASP A 208 -4.67 3.52 -33.85
N PHE A 209 -3.57 4.14 -34.32
CA PHE A 209 -3.08 5.46 -33.91
C PHE A 209 -2.11 6.06 -34.95
N SER A 210 -1.92 7.39 -34.92
CA SER A 210 -0.91 8.09 -35.73
C SER A 210 -0.31 9.28 -34.97
N ILE A 211 1.03 9.37 -34.89
CA ILE A 211 1.75 10.47 -34.25
C ILE A 211 2.69 11.14 -35.27
N GLY A 212 2.17 12.14 -35.98
CA GLY A 212 2.90 12.94 -36.97
C GLY A 212 3.51 14.25 -36.48
N ASP A 213 3.65 14.46 -35.17
CA ASP A 213 4.21 15.69 -34.59
C ASP A 213 4.95 15.44 -33.26
N GLY A 214 6.25 15.72 -33.22
CA GLY A 214 7.03 15.73 -31.98
C GLY A 214 7.53 14.36 -31.52
N GLU A 215 7.57 13.39 -32.42
CA GLU A 215 7.95 11.98 -32.28
C GLU A 215 9.23 11.80 -31.44
N GLN A 216 10.27 12.58 -31.72
CA GLN A 216 11.55 12.52 -30.99
C GLN A 216 11.47 13.01 -29.53
N ARG A 217 10.43 13.78 -29.16
CA ARG A 217 10.17 14.21 -27.77
C ARG A 217 9.27 13.26 -27.02
N LYS A 218 8.52 12.39 -27.73
CA LYS A 218 7.67 11.39 -27.11
C LYS A 218 8.50 10.40 -26.29
N TYR A 219 7.90 9.91 -25.21
CA TYR A 219 8.42 8.77 -24.47
C TYR A 219 7.69 7.51 -24.89
N LEU A 220 8.40 6.40 -25.06
CA LEU A 220 7.79 5.09 -24.82
C LEU A 220 7.74 4.89 -23.32
N GLN A 221 6.55 4.70 -22.79
CA GLN A 221 6.32 4.43 -21.37
C GLN A 221 5.47 3.17 -21.25
N LEU A 222 5.87 2.27 -20.36
CA LEU A 222 5.09 1.07 -20.07
C LEU A 222 5.25 0.63 -18.62
N VAL A 223 4.24 -0.11 -18.15
CA VAL A 223 4.29 -0.89 -16.92
C VAL A 223 3.99 -2.33 -17.29
N ALA A 224 4.88 -3.26 -16.94
CA ALA A 224 4.75 -4.65 -17.36
C ALA A 224 5.01 -5.66 -16.23
N ASN A 225 4.33 -6.80 -16.32
CA ASN A 225 4.70 -8.03 -15.65
C ASN A 225 5.36 -8.96 -16.67
N VAL A 226 6.56 -9.46 -16.37
CA VAL A 226 7.21 -10.51 -17.15
C VAL A 226 7.05 -11.81 -16.38
N ASN A 227 6.05 -12.59 -16.76
CA ASN A 227 5.64 -13.83 -16.09
C ASN A 227 6.58 -15.00 -16.44
N SER A 228 7.03 -15.06 -17.69
CA SER A 228 7.97 -16.08 -18.19
C SER A 228 8.96 -15.49 -19.18
N LEU A 229 10.26 -15.62 -18.88
CA LEU A 229 11.35 -15.26 -19.77
C LEU A 229 12.44 -16.36 -19.77
N PRO A 230 12.23 -17.48 -20.49
CA PRO A 230 13.20 -18.55 -20.64
C PRO A 230 14.53 -18.09 -21.22
N SER A 231 15.63 -18.76 -20.84
CA SER A 231 16.96 -18.48 -21.42
C SER A 231 16.97 -18.75 -22.92
N GLY A 232 17.37 -17.76 -23.72
CA GLY A 232 17.39 -17.85 -25.18
C GLY A 232 16.15 -17.28 -25.88
N THR A 233 15.18 -16.76 -25.13
CA THR A 233 14.13 -15.88 -25.68
C THR A 233 14.76 -14.56 -26.10
N SER A 234 14.45 -14.08 -27.30
CA SER A 234 14.77 -12.72 -27.71
C SER A 234 13.50 -12.06 -28.19
N ALA A 235 12.94 -11.19 -27.35
CA ALA A 235 11.75 -10.43 -27.66
C ALA A 235 12.09 -8.94 -27.78
N THR A 236 11.50 -8.28 -28.77
CA THR A 236 11.75 -6.88 -29.08
C THR A 236 10.42 -6.16 -29.27
N LEU A 237 10.14 -5.19 -28.41
CA LEU A 237 9.08 -4.20 -28.63
C LEU A 237 9.64 -3.11 -29.55
N SER A 238 8.95 -2.84 -30.65
CA SER A 238 9.36 -1.88 -31.66
C SER A 238 8.31 -0.81 -31.86
N VAL A 239 8.72 0.46 -31.76
CA VAL A 239 7.91 1.62 -32.16
C VAL A 239 8.33 1.98 -33.58
N ILE A 240 7.40 1.90 -34.53
CA ILE A 240 7.67 1.88 -35.97
C ILE A 240 6.85 2.98 -36.67
N ASP A 241 7.46 3.63 -37.65
CA ASP A 241 6.83 4.70 -38.44
C ASP A 241 6.26 4.25 -39.80
N GLU A 242 5.68 5.22 -40.54
CA GLU A 242 5.00 5.00 -41.83
C GLU A 242 5.88 4.31 -42.88
N ASP A 243 7.20 4.53 -42.89
CA ASP A 243 8.10 3.98 -43.91
C ASP A 243 8.95 2.77 -43.46
N GLY A 244 8.88 2.43 -42.17
CA GLY A 244 9.45 1.22 -41.59
C GLY A 244 10.78 1.43 -40.88
N ASP A 245 11.09 2.65 -40.49
CA ASP A 245 12.10 2.96 -39.49
C ASP A 245 11.55 2.71 -38.07
N ALA A 246 12.43 2.29 -37.17
CA ALA A 246 12.05 1.67 -35.91
C ALA A 246 12.98 2.06 -34.74
N LYS A 247 12.38 2.27 -33.57
CA LYS A 247 13.05 2.23 -32.26
C LYS A 247 12.77 0.88 -31.62
N ALA A 248 13.81 0.12 -31.30
CA ALA A 248 13.72 -1.24 -30.79
C ALA A 248 14.10 -1.29 -29.29
N PHE A 249 13.37 -2.09 -28.53
CA PHE A 249 13.48 -2.23 -27.09
C PHE A 249 13.42 -3.71 -26.67
N ASP A 250 14.37 -4.15 -25.85
CA ASP A 250 14.66 -5.57 -25.65
C ASP A 250 14.06 -6.13 -24.35
N ILE A 251 13.37 -7.26 -24.48
CA ILE A 251 12.96 -8.18 -23.41
C ILE A 251 13.73 -9.49 -23.65
N ASP A 252 14.95 -9.57 -23.14
CA ASP A 252 15.89 -10.67 -23.41
C ASP A 252 16.77 -10.90 -22.17
N PRO A 253 16.84 -12.13 -21.63
CA PRO A 253 17.64 -12.44 -20.44
C PRO A 253 19.16 -12.42 -20.67
N SER A 254 19.60 -12.04 -21.88
CA SER A 254 20.98 -11.83 -22.30
C SER A 254 21.30 -10.37 -22.64
N ALA A 255 20.31 -9.46 -22.60
CA ALA A 255 20.50 -8.03 -22.85
C ALA A 255 21.31 -7.37 -21.72
N ASP A 256 21.79 -6.15 -21.99
CA ASP A 256 22.53 -5.34 -21.02
C ASP A 256 21.54 -4.58 -20.12
N PRO A 257 21.40 -4.92 -18.82
CA PRO A 257 20.40 -4.31 -17.95
C PRO A 257 20.65 -2.81 -17.70
N ASP A 258 21.85 -2.30 -18.00
CA ASP A 258 22.20 -0.88 -17.88
C ASP A 258 21.90 -0.07 -19.17
N ALA A 259 21.33 -0.69 -20.21
CA ALA A 259 21.07 -0.04 -21.50
C ALA A 259 19.66 0.57 -21.59
N ASN A 260 19.56 1.83 -22.06
CA ASN A 260 18.30 2.55 -22.29
C ASN A 260 17.34 1.89 -23.31
N THR A 261 17.71 0.76 -23.94
CA THR A 261 16.82 -0.05 -24.79
C THR A 261 16.25 -1.26 -24.08
N THR A 262 16.77 -1.66 -22.92
CA THR A 262 16.40 -2.91 -22.26
C THR A 262 15.23 -2.68 -21.31
N ILE A 263 14.08 -3.28 -21.63
CA ILE A 263 12.87 -3.27 -20.80
C ILE A 263 13.03 -4.25 -19.64
N ALA A 264 13.48 -5.48 -19.92
CA ALA A 264 13.62 -6.52 -18.91
C ALA A 264 14.67 -7.58 -19.29
N THR A 265 15.40 -8.06 -18.28
CA THR A 265 16.35 -9.20 -18.40
C THR A 265 15.93 -10.41 -17.53
N ALA A 266 14.81 -10.30 -16.82
CA ALA A 266 14.32 -11.34 -15.93
C ALA A 266 12.78 -11.27 -15.78
N THR A 267 12.21 -12.31 -15.19
CA THR A 267 10.82 -12.31 -14.72
C THR A 267 10.64 -11.37 -13.52
N GLY A 268 9.54 -10.63 -13.48
CA GLY A 268 9.21 -9.71 -12.39
C GLY A 268 7.92 -8.93 -12.66
N SER A 269 7.23 -8.53 -11.60
CA SER A 269 5.98 -7.74 -11.68
C SER A 269 6.24 -6.26 -11.45
N GLY A 270 5.40 -5.38 -12.02
CA GLY A 270 5.49 -3.93 -11.82
C GLY A 270 6.81 -3.34 -12.30
N GLN A 271 7.32 -3.80 -13.45
CA GLN A 271 8.50 -3.22 -14.10
C GLN A 271 8.10 -1.98 -14.87
N VAL A 272 8.67 -0.82 -14.52
CA VAL A 272 8.42 0.46 -15.20
C VAL A 272 9.57 0.79 -16.13
N PHE A 273 9.28 1.10 -17.39
CA PHE A 273 10.26 1.49 -18.40
C PHE A 273 9.80 2.76 -19.13
N GLN A 274 10.66 3.78 -19.22
CA GLN A 274 10.30 5.13 -19.69
C GLN A 274 11.43 5.89 -20.39
N VAL A 275 11.53 5.78 -21.71
CA VAL A 275 12.61 6.42 -22.48
C VAL A 275 12.12 7.30 -23.64
N GLN A 276 12.80 8.43 -23.85
CA GLN A 276 12.50 9.36 -24.94
C GLN A 276 12.98 8.80 -26.29
N LEU A 277 12.08 8.71 -27.27
CA LEU A 277 12.35 8.09 -28.57
C LEU A 277 13.48 8.78 -29.36
N GLY A 278 13.72 10.07 -29.08
CA GLY A 278 14.83 10.84 -29.65
C GLY A 278 16.21 10.46 -29.14
N GLU A 279 16.32 9.78 -28.00
CA GLU A 279 17.60 9.28 -27.45
C GLU A 279 18.01 7.92 -28.05
N ILE A 280 17.04 7.18 -28.57
CA ILE A 280 17.21 5.83 -29.12
C ILE A 280 17.66 5.90 -30.58
N SER A 281 18.61 5.05 -30.98
CA SER A 281 19.05 4.96 -32.38
C SER A 281 17.93 4.45 -33.29
N THR A 282 17.70 5.11 -34.42
CA THR A 282 16.83 4.58 -35.47
C THR A 282 17.47 3.37 -36.14
N SER A 283 16.66 2.34 -36.35
CA SER A 283 16.95 1.11 -37.08
C SER A 283 15.80 0.83 -38.06
N GLY A 284 15.76 -0.33 -38.72
CA GLY A 284 14.66 -0.71 -39.60
C GLY A 284 15.01 -0.69 -41.09
N SER A 285 13.99 -0.56 -41.93
CA SER A 285 14.09 -0.61 -43.40
C SER A 285 13.68 0.68 -44.12
N GLY A 286 13.41 1.74 -43.35
CA GLY A 286 12.96 3.05 -43.81
C GLY A 286 14.06 3.91 -44.44
N ASP A 287 13.86 5.23 -44.49
CA ASP A 287 14.81 6.18 -45.09
C ASP A 287 15.99 6.60 -44.19
N GLY A 288 15.92 6.30 -42.89
CA GLY A 288 16.84 6.72 -41.83
C GLY A 288 16.31 7.87 -40.95
N THR A 289 15.07 8.33 -41.17
CA THR A 289 14.43 9.47 -40.51
C THR A 289 13.16 9.07 -39.78
N PHE A 290 13.27 8.87 -38.46
CA PHE A 290 12.12 8.50 -37.63
C PHE A 290 11.08 9.64 -37.51
N ALA A 291 9.93 9.50 -38.16
CA ALA A 291 8.83 10.49 -38.23
C ALA A 291 7.51 9.86 -38.71
N ASN A 292 6.36 10.34 -38.24
CA ASN A 292 5.02 9.71 -38.38
C ASN A 292 4.97 8.30 -37.76
N ILE A 293 4.83 8.18 -36.43
CA ILE A 293 4.69 6.88 -35.77
C ILE A 293 3.28 6.31 -36.07
N GLU A 294 3.21 5.10 -36.63
CA GLU A 294 1.95 4.44 -37.06
C GLU A 294 1.77 3.04 -36.46
N LYS A 295 2.78 2.49 -35.76
CA LYS A 295 2.76 1.09 -35.32
C LYS A 295 3.56 0.82 -34.05
N VAL A 296 3.00 -0.02 -33.19
CA VAL A 296 3.73 -0.75 -32.13
C VAL A 296 3.74 -2.24 -32.50
N GLU A 297 4.90 -2.88 -32.43
CA GLU A 297 5.08 -4.29 -32.78
C GLU A 297 5.91 -5.00 -31.71
N LEU A 298 5.34 -6.01 -31.05
CA LEU A 298 6.08 -6.93 -30.18
C LEU A 298 6.44 -8.17 -30.99
N SER A 299 7.72 -8.34 -31.30
CA SER A 299 8.27 -9.52 -31.98
C SER A 299 8.95 -10.42 -30.96
N VAL A 300 8.62 -11.72 -30.96
CA VAL A 300 9.23 -12.73 -30.09
C VAL A 300 9.91 -13.78 -30.95
N SER A 301 11.13 -14.17 -30.58
CA SER A 301 11.95 -15.12 -31.32
C SER A 301 12.75 -16.07 -30.44
N ASP A 302 13.15 -17.19 -31.06
CA ASP A 302 13.93 -18.31 -30.52
C ASP A 302 13.30 -19.14 -29.37
N ALA A 303 12.44 -18.56 -28.52
CA ALA A 303 11.76 -19.25 -27.41
C ALA A 303 10.43 -18.58 -26.97
N ASP A 304 9.78 -19.16 -25.96
CA ASP A 304 8.48 -18.76 -25.41
C ASP A 304 8.55 -17.46 -24.59
N LEU A 305 7.45 -16.71 -24.49
CA LEU A 305 7.33 -15.47 -23.69
C LEU A 305 5.95 -15.41 -23.02
N ASP A 306 5.87 -14.87 -21.81
CA ASP A 306 4.60 -14.51 -21.15
C ASP A 306 4.79 -13.14 -20.48
N VAL A 307 4.07 -12.13 -20.99
CA VAL A 307 4.12 -10.74 -20.55
C VAL A 307 2.70 -10.16 -20.45
N GLU A 308 2.44 -9.38 -19.40
CA GLU A 308 1.27 -8.52 -19.29
C GLU A 308 1.68 -7.05 -19.32
N LEU A 309 0.99 -6.23 -20.10
CA LEU A 309 1.14 -4.77 -20.11
C LEU A 309 -0.01 -4.14 -19.30
N HIS A 310 0.32 -3.52 -18.17
CA HIS A 310 -0.60 -2.79 -17.29
C HIS A 310 -0.67 -1.30 -17.63
N ALA A 311 0.32 -0.81 -18.39
CA ALA A 311 0.30 0.51 -19.02
C ALA A 311 1.11 0.48 -20.31
N LEU A 312 0.67 1.24 -21.31
CA LEU A 312 1.45 1.54 -22.52
C LEU A 312 1.09 2.95 -22.98
N ASN A 313 2.08 3.80 -23.26
CA ASN A 313 1.85 5.17 -23.70
C ASN A 313 2.97 5.66 -24.64
N LEU A 314 2.58 6.36 -25.71
CA LEU A 314 3.48 7.03 -26.67
C LEU A 314 3.10 8.51 -26.92
N ASP A 315 2.03 9.02 -26.30
CA ASP A 315 1.54 10.38 -26.55
C ASP A 315 2.25 11.45 -25.72
N ARG A 316 2.91 11.07 -24.62
CA ARG A 316 3.45 12.02 -23.64
C ARG A 316 4.87 12.49 -24.00
N GLU A 317 5.14 13.76 -23.69
CA GLU A 317 6.49 14.36 -23.77
C GLU A 317 7.18 14.46 -22.39
N THR A 318 6.61 13.82 -21.36
CA THR A 318 7.15 13.80 -19.99
C THR A 318 6.96 12.44 -19.33
N GLN A 319 7.98 12.02 -18.56
CA GLN A 319 7.93 10.81 -17.74
C GLN A 319 6.84 10.88 -16.67
N TRP A 320 6.30 9.72 -16.35
CA TRP A 320 5.58 9.41 -15.13
C TRP A 320 6.48 9.55 -13.91
N SER A 321 5.91 9.94 -12.77
CA SER A 321 6.59 10.02 -11.48
C SER A 321 5.80 9.23 -10.45
N PHE A 322 6.42 8.18 -9.92
CA PHE A 322 5.84 7.25 -8.95
C PHE A 322 6.00 7.71 -7.49
N GLY A 323 6.12 9.03 -7.28
CA GLY A 323 6.35 9.64 -5.96
C GLY A 323 7.82 9.91 -5.67
N THR A 324 8.09 10.27 -4.41
CA THR A 324 9.42 10.65 -3.92
C THR A 324 9.84 9.72 -2.79
N ASN A 325 11.09 9.25 -2.85
CA ASN A 325 11.71 8.51 -1.76
C ASN A 325 12.94 9.24 -1.22
N GLU A 326 13.22 9.01 0.06
CA GLU A 326 14.49 9.35 0.69
C GLU A 326 15.54 8.27 0.49
N TYR A 327 16.79 8.68 0.37
CA TYR A 327 17.95 7.78 0.31
C TYR A 327 19.19 8.44 0.91
N THR A 328 20.18 7.62 1.24
CA THR A 328 21.51 8.10 1.68
C THR A 328 22.45 8.18 0.48
N ASN A 329 23.03 9.35 0.24
CA ASN A 329 23.94 9.58 -0.89
C ASN A 329 25.35 9.03 -0.62
N SER A 330 26.30 9.25 -1.54
CA SER A 330 27.68 8.74 -1.42
C SER A 330 28.53 9.38 -0.32
N ASP A 331 28.06 10.47 0.29
CA ASP A 331 28.71 11.24 1.35
C ASP A 331 28.03 11.04 2.72
N ASP A 332 27.17 10.02 2.85
CA ASP A 332 26.33 9.70 4.01
C ASP A 332 25.30 10.81 4.38
N GLU A 333 24.94 11.68 3.42
CA GLU A 333 23.90 12.70 3.59
C GLU A 333 22.52 12.21 3.10
N LEU A 334 21.46 12.59 3.80
CA LEU A 334 20.08 12.27 3.45
C LEU A 334 19.58 13.18 2.32
N GLU A 335 19.16 12.58 1.21
CA GLU A 335 18.56 13.26 0.06
C GLU A 335 17.20 12.65 -0.32
N THR A 336 16.43 13.38 -1.13
CA THR A 336 15.17 12.93 -1.72
C THR A 336 15.30 12.87 -3.24
N GLN A 337 14.78 11.81 -3.86
CA GLN A 337 14.70 11.68 -5.32
C GLN A 337 13.29 11.28 -5.77
N THR A 338 12.91 11.70 -6.98
CA THR A 338 11.67 11.27 -7.63
C THR A 338 11.88 9.93 -8.32
N LEU A 339 10.98 8.97 -8.08
CA LEU A 339 11.03 7.66 -8.71
C LEU A 339 10.37 7.71 -10.09
N HIS A 340 11.16 7.51 -11.15
CA HIS A 340 10.65 7.42 -12.52
C HIS A 340 10.54 5.98 -13.01
N GLU A 341 11.51 5.13 -12.71
CA GLU A 341 11.55 3.73 -13.19
C GLU A 341 11.70 2.74 -12.02
N PRO A 342 10.73 2.70 -11.08
CA PRO A 342 10.73 1.67 -10.04
C PRO A 342 10.50 0.28 -10.66
N ASN A 343 11.03 -0.74 -10.00
CA ASN A 343 10.90 -2.13 -10.45
C ASN A 343 10.47 -2.99 -9.26
N GLY A 344 9.32 -3.67 -9.39
CA GLY A 344 8.73 -4.40 -8.28
C GLY A 344 8.11 -3.46 -7.25
N GLU A 345 8.16 -3.88 -5.97
CA GLU A 345 7.68 -3.06 -4.86
C GLU A 345 8.68 -1.93 -4.56
N PHE A 346 8.16 -0.72 -4.41
CA PHE A 346 8.95 0.48 -4.14
C PHE A 346 8.29 1.30 -3.04
N SER A 347 9.12 1.97 -2.22
CA SER A 347 8.64 2.72 -1.06
C SER A 347 8.88 4.22 -1.21
N ILE A 348 7.90 5.02 -0.78
CA ILE A 348 7.87 6.49 -0.87
C ILE A 348 7.59 7.11 0.51
N VAL A 349 7.89 8.40 0.65
CA VAL A 349 7.67 9.17 1.88
C VAL A 349 6.17 9.28 2.22
N GLY A 350 5.33 9.42 1.22
CA GLY A 350 3.88 9.55 1.36
C GLY A 350 3.18 9.72 0.01
N ILE A 351 1.85 9.58 0.03
CA ILE A 351 1.00 9.63 -1.17
C ILE A 351 0.61 11.08 -1.54
N ASP A 352 0.71 12.02 -0.59
CA ASP A 352 0.21 13.40 -0.78
C ASP A 352 0.97 14.23 -1.85
N ASP A 353 2.23 13.90 -2.12
CA ASP A 353 3.13 14.62 -3.05
C ASP A 353 3.31 13.91 -4.41
N VAL A 354 2.44 12.95 -4.74
CA VAL A 354 2.54 12.20 -6.00
C VAL A 354 2.04 13.01 -7.20
N SER A 355 2.59 12.71 -8.38
CA SER A 355 2.17 13.33 -9.65
C SER A 355 1.76 12.27 -10.67
N VAL A 356 1.33 12.68 -11.86
CA VAL A 356 0.82 11.78 -12.92
C VAL A 356 1.81 10.62 -13.14
N PRO A 357 1.38 9.34 -13.07
CA PRO A 357 0.01 8.82 -13.19
C PRO A 357 -0.82 8.84 -11.89
N LEU A 358 -0.19 9.09 -10.74
CA LEU A 358 -0.79 8.81 -9.43
C LEU A 358 -1.81 9.85 -8.97
N ALA A 359 -1.78 11.05 -9.53
CA ALA A 359 -2.82 12.04 -9.34
C ALA A 359 -4.09 11.57 -10.08
N GLU A 360 -5.15 11.26 -9.32
CA GLU A 360 -6.41 10.63 -9.76
C GLU A 360 -6.33 9.11 -10.00
N ALA A 361 -5.37 8.42 -9.36
CA ALA A 361 -5.24 6.97 -9.41
C ALA A 361 -5.95 6.23 -8.26
N THR A 362 -6.41 5.01 -8.52
CA THR A 362 -6.75 4.03 -7.49
C THR A 362 -5.58 3.08 -7.28
N LEU A 363 -4.95 3.16 -6.11
CA LEU A 363 -3.85 2.29 -5.73
C LEU A 363 -4.40 1.01 -5.08
N ARG A 364 -3.86 -0.15 -5.44
CA ARG A 364 -4.23 -1.43 -4.84
C ARG A 364 -3.10 -2.02 -3.98
N ASN A 365 -3.47 -2.66 -2.86
CA ASN A 365 -2.55 -3.27 -1.88
C ASN A 365 -1.47 -2.28 -1.35
N VAL A 366 -1.87 -1.06 -0.98
CA VAL A 366 -0.98 -0.05 -0.39
C VAL A 366 -0.53 -0.54 0.98
N THR A 367 0.76 -0.77 1.18
CA THR A 367 1.30 -1.23 2.47
C THR A 367 2.01 -0.09 3.19
N SER A 368 1.66 0.15 4.45
CA SER A 368 2.22 1.21 5.27
C SER A 368 2.87 0.68 6.53
N ASP A 369 4.08 1.16 6.84
CA ASP A 369 4.73 0.96 8.13
C ASP A 369 4.03 1.81 9.19
N VAL A 370 3.56 1.17 10.26
CA VAL A 370 2.67 1.80 11.26
C VAL A 370 3.04 1.44 12.69
N ARG A 371 2.68 2.34 13.60
CA ARG A 371 2.57 2.08 15.04
C ARG A 371 1.14 2.30 15.49
N VAL A 372 0.70 1.53 16.48
CA VAL A 372 -0.56 1.78 17.19
C VAL A 372 -0.19 2.19 18.61
N GLU A 373 -0.28 3.49 18.90
CA GLU A 373 0.27 4.09 20.13
C GLU A 373 -0.79 4.18 21.22
N ALA A 374 -0.46 3.75 22.45
CA ALA A 374 -1.34 3.88 23.62
C ALA A 374 -1.75 5.33 23.96
N SER A 375 -1.07 6.34 23.41
CA SER A 375 -1.45 7.75 23.51
C SER A 375 -2.54 8.19 22.54
N GLU A 376 -2.79 7.42 21.47
CA GLU A 376 -3.72 7.77 20.38
C GLU A 376 -4.93 6.81 20.31
N ILE A 377 -4.91 5.66 21.02
CA ILE A 377 -6.05 4.74 21.12
C ILE A 377 -7.29 5.41 21.79
N PRO A 378 -8.52 4.91 21.54
CA PRO A 378 -9.72 5.43 22.18
C PRO A 378 -9.63 5.45 23.71
N ALA A 379 -10.15 6.52 24.32
CA ALA A 379 -10.13 6.68 25.78
C ALA A 379 -10.92 5.59 26.54
N ASP A 380 -11.89 4.95 25.89
CA ASP A 380 -12.64 3.82 26.44
C ASP A 380 -11.76 2.55 26.55
N ASP A 381 -10.69 2.45 25.76
CA ASP A 381 -9.72 1.34 25.75
C ASP A 381 -8.52 1.59 26.72
N VAL A 382 -8.54 2.70 27.46
CA VAL A 382 -7.52 3.08 28.45
C VAL A 382 -8.12 3.08 29.86
N ASN A 383 -8.00 1.97 30.58
CA ASN A 383 -8.44 1.91 31.96
C ASN A 383 -7.32 2.40 32.90
N SER A 384 -7.63 3.24 33.89
CA SER A 384 -6.62 3.69 34.85
C SER A 384 -7.21 4.11 36.19
N GLU A 385 -6.57 3.67 37.27
CA GLU A 385 -6.94 3.96 38.65
C GLU A 385 -5.76 4.46 39.49
N PHE A 386 -6.08 5.17 40.58
CA PHE A 386 -5.11 5.58 41.58
C PHE A 386 -5.55 5.16 42.98
N SER A 387 -4.67 4.48 43.70
CA SER A 387 -4.88 4.08 45.10
C SER A 387 -3.76 4.60 46.02
N ASP A 388 -3.91 4.43 47.33
CA ASP A 388 -2.94 4.91 48.33
C ASP A 388 -1.78 3.93 48.47
N ALA A 389 -0.55 4.42 48.32
CA ALA A 389 0.67 3.60 48.41
C ALA A 389 1.44 3.76 49.73
N SER A 390 0.80 4.23 50.81
CA SER A 390 1.51 4.56 52.06
C SER A 390 2.19 3.38 52.77
N ASP A 391 1.83 2.14 52.43
CA ASP A 391 2.54 0.93 52.86
C ASP A 391 3.90 0.74 52.14
N TYR A 392 4.10 1.37 50.98
CA TYR A 392 5.35 1.38 50.21
C TYR A 392 6.19 2.61 50.58
N GLY A 393 7.04 2.47 51.61
CA GLY A 393 7.77 3.58 52.21
C GLY A 393 8.61 4.42 51.24
N GLY A 394 8.14 5.63 50.94
CA GLY A 394 8.76 6.57 50.00
C GLY A 394 7.78 7.09 48.95
N TYR A 395 6.71 6.34 48.70
CA TYR A 395 5.66 6.63 47.72
C TYR A 395 4.38 7.08 48.42
N SER A 396 3.52 7.81 47.71
CA SER A 396 2.22 8.27 48.22
C SER A 396 1.04 7.67 47.48
N ASP A 397 1.19 7.44 46.17
CA ASP A 397 0.11 6.98 45.30
C ASP A 397 0.60 5.76 44.51
N LEU A 398 -0.31 4.85 44.24
CA LEU A 398 -0.14 3.73 43.33
C LEU A 398 -0.95 4.05 42.08
N HIS A 399 -0.36 3.87 40.90
CA HIS A 399 -1.00 4.11 39.61
C HIS A 399 -1.10 2.82 38.84
N GLU A 400 -2.33 2.41 38.56
CA GLU A 400 -2.66 1.22 37.80
C GLU A 400 -3.20 1.65 36.44
N THR A 401 -2.73 1.02 35.36
CA THR A 401 -3.14 1.37 34.00
C THR A 401 -3.18 0.14 33.11
N ILE A 402 -4.24 0.02 32.32
CA ILE A 402 -4.39 -0.95 31.26
C ILE A 402 -4.57 -0.21 29.94
N PHE A 403 -3.80 -0.61 28.93
CA PHE A 403 -3.96 -0.17 27.54
C PHE A 403 -4.45 -1.36 26.71
N GLY A 404 -5.66 -1.25 26.14
CA GLY A 404 -6.22 -2.21 25.21
C GLY A 404 -5.94 -1.83 23.75
N PHE A 405 -5.54 -2.80 22.95
CA PHE A 405 -5.34 -2.66 21.50
C PHE A 405 -6.37 -3.53 20.77
N ASP A 406 -7.52 -2.94 20.41
CA ASP A 406 -8.54 -3.55 19.54
C ASP A 406 -8.32 -3.08 18.10
N LEU A 407 -7.55 -3.85 17.31
CA LEU A 407 -7.26 -3.48 15.94
C LEU A 407 -8.48 -3.69 15.04
N PRO A 408 -8.84 -2.72 14.18
CA PRO A 408 -9.97 -2.88 13.27
C PRO A 408 -9.71 -4.02 12.29
N SER A 409 -10.79 -4.73 11.96
CA SER A 409 -10.83 -5.73 10.90
C SER A 409 -11.96 -5.40 9.93
N ALA A 410 -11.64 -5.44 8.65
CA ALA A 410 -12.55 -5.27 7.52
C ALA A 410 -11.95 -6.02 6.32
N TYR A 411 -12.74 -6.27 5.27
CA TYR A 411 -12.25 -6.97 4.07
C TYR A 411 -11.09 -6.23 3.36
N GLU A 412 -11.05 -4.90 3.44
CA GLU A 412 -10.06 -4.05 2.77
C GLU A 412 -8.75 -3.87 3.56
N ILE A 413 -8.60 -4.47 4.75
CA ILE A 413 -7.39 -4.27 5.59
C ILE A 413 -6.77 -5.59 6.05
N SER A 414 -5.45 -5.66 5.96
CA SER A 414 -4.63 -6.78 6.43
C SER A 414 -3.47 -6.26 7.26
N TRP A 415 -3.23 -6.86 8.43
CA TRP A 415 -2.23 -6.42 9.39
C TRP A 415 -1.09 -7.46 9.52
N ALA A 416 0.15 -6.97 9.59
CA ALA A 416 1.32 -7.77 9.95
C ALA A 416 2.06 -7.12 11.13
N ILE A 417 1.58 -7.39 12.35
CA ILE A 417 2.19 -6.92 13.60
C ILE A 417 3.51 -7.68 13.85
N SER A 418 4.60 -6.95 14.01
CA SER A 418 5.93 -7.49 14.29
C SER A 418 6.14 -7.72 15.80
N SER A 419 5.71 -6.75 16.62
CA SER A 419 5.96 -6.73 18.04
C SER A 419 5.08 -5.73 18.80
N MET A 420 5.13 -5.84 20.12
CA MET A 420 4.64 -4.86 21.08
C MET A 420 5.84 -4.35 21.86
N MET A 421 5.99 -3.03 21.89
CA MET A 421 7.15 -2.30 22.37
C MET A 421 6.71 -1.25 23.39
N ASP A 422 7.64 -0.72 24.18
CA ASP A 422 7.40 0.38 25.13
C ASP A 422 8.73 1.09 25.44
N GLU A 423 8.68 2.33 25.90
CA GLU A 423 9.85 3.12 26.29
C GLU A 423 9.85 3.30 27.82
N ILE A 424 10.85 2.77 28.52
CA ILE A 424 10.90 2.79 29.99
C ILE A 424 10.83 4.23 30.51
N ARG A 425 9.73 4.63 31.14
CA ARG A 425 9.55 6.01 31.66
C ARG A 425 10.18 6.27 33.03
N PHE A 426 10.42 5.24 33.83
CA PHE A 426 10.93 5.39 35.21
C PHE A 426 12.40 4.98 35.35
N HIS A 427 13.16 5.74 36.14
CA HIS A 427 14.61 5.51 36.35
C HIS A 427 14.96 4.29 37.23
N SER A 428 13.97 3.61 37.82
CA SER A 428 14.19 2.53 38.78
C SER A 428 13.16 1.43 38.60
N GLY A 429 13.63 0.22 38.30
CA GLY A 429 12.83 -1.00 38.22
C GLY A 429 11.95 -1.26 39.43
N ASP A 430 12.46 -0.92 40.63
CA ASP A 430 11.76 -1.10 41.91
C ASP A 430 10.43 -0.33 42.03
N ARG A 431 10.12 0.57 41.07
CA ARG A 431 8.84 1.28 41.00
C ARG A 431 7.73 0.48 40.31
N TYR A 432 8.07 -0.51 39.46
CA TYR A 432 7.10 -1.39 38.82
C TYR A 432 6.76 -2.55 39.75
N LEU A 433 5.55 -2.57 40.29
CA LEU A 433 5.03 -3.72 41.03
C LEU A 433 4.61 -4.81 40.04
N SER A 434 3.92 -4.40 38.96
CA SER A 434 3.48 -5.24 37.84
C SER A 434 3.75 -4.52 36.52
N ALA A 435 4.16 -5.28 35.50
CA ALA A 435 4.35 -4.82 34.13
C ALA A 435 4.26 -6.05 33.22
N GLU A 436 3.12 -6.25 32.58
CA GLU A 436 2.74 -7.53 31.99
C GLU A 436 1.80 -7.35 30.80
N PHE A 437 1.67 -8.38 29.97
CA PHE A 437 0.81 -8.33 28.78
C PHE A 437 -0.04 -9.58 28.64
N ALA A 438 -1.16 -9.43 27.93
CA ALA A 438 -2.05 -10.50 27.52
C ALA A 438 -2.43 -10.35 26.03
N THR A 439 -2.75 -11.47 25.39
CA THR A 439 -3.18 -11.57 23.98
C THR A 439 -4.29 -12.62 23.89
N GLY A 440 -5.14 -12.57 22.87
CA GLY A 440 -6.26 -13.52 22.75
C GLY A 440 -7.47 -13.13 23.59
N LEU A 441 -7.60 -11.85 23.93
CA LEU A 441 -8.71 -11.34 24.74
C LEU A 441 -9.98 -11.16 23.90
N ASP A 442 -11.13 -11.44 24.51
CA ASP A 442 -12.45 -11.25 23.90
C ASP A 442 -12.91 -9.77 23.95
N GLU A 443 -12.48 -9.00 24.95
CA GLU A 443 -12.78 -7.57 25.13
C GLU A 443 -11.61 -6.85 25.80
N VAL A 444 -11.57 -5.52 25.73
CA VAL A 444 -10.55 -4.72 26.43
C VAL A 444 -10.81 -4.81 27.94
N PRO A 445 -9.83 -5.25 28.75
CA PRO A 445 -10.05 -5.50 30.17
C PRO A 445 -9.98 -4.21 31.00
N THR A 446 -10.67 -4.23 32.13
CA THR A 446 -10.62 -3.17 33.14
C THR A 446 -9.72 -3.58 34.32
N VAL A 447 -9.38 -2.63 35.19
CA VAL A 447 -8.65 -2.89 36.44
C VAL A 447 -9.38 -3.92 37.34
N GLU A 448 -10.72 -3.98 37.27
CA GLU A 448 -11.49 -4.99 38.01
C GLU A 448 -11.31 -6.42 37.47
N ASP A 449 -10.87 -6.59 36.20
CA ASP A 449 -10.74 -7.88 35.51
C ASP A 449 -9.33 -8.50 35.62
N VAL A 450 -8.35 -7.77 36.16
CA VAL A 450 -6.93 -8.18 36.20
C VAL A 450 -6.73 -9.54 36.86
N GLU A 451 -7.46 -9.86 37.94
CA GLU A 451 -7.35 -11.14 38.67
C GLU A 451 -7.87 -12.35 37.87
N ASP A 452 -8.72 -12.14 36.85
CA ASP A 452 -9.36 -13.20 36.05
C ASP A 452 -8.65 -13.48 34.71
N ILE A 453 -7.51 -12.83 34.43
CA ILE A 453 -6.75 -12.91 33.17
C ILE A 453 -5.37 -13.56 33.37
N ASP A 454 -4.99 -14.47 32.46
CA ASP A 454 -3.66 -15.11 32.44
C ASP A 454 -2.59 -14.17 31.82
N TRP A 455 -2.08 -13.24 32.62
CA TRP A 455 -1.02 -12.31 32.22
C TRP A 455 0.38 -12.92 32.12
N THR A 456 1.23 -12.37 31.26
CA THR A 456 2.66 -12.72 31.14
C THR A 456 3.56 -11.62 31.72
N ASP A 457 4.15 -11.87 32.89
CA ASP A 457 5.07 -10.94 33.58
C ASP A 457 6.29 -10.56 32.71
N ARG A 458 6.51 -9.25 32.55
CA ARG A 458 7.65 -8.63 31.85
C ARG A 458 8.41 -7.63 32.71
N ARG A 459 8.08 -7.46 33.99
CA ARG A 459 8.73 -6.55 34.94
C ARG A 459 10.25 -6.67 35.01
N SER A 460 10.83 -7.87 34.80
CA SER A 460 12.29 -8.01 34.74
C SER A 460 12.93 -7.19 33.61
N THR A 461 12.24 -7.08 32.47
CA THR A 461 12.69 -6.24 31.33
C THR A 461 12.73 -4.76 31.72
N TYR A 462 11.72 -4.28 32.44
CA TYR A 462 11.66 -2.92 32.97
C TYR A 462 12.64 -2.66 34.13
N ALA A 463 13.00 -3.71 34.87
CA ALA A 463 13.89 -3.59 36.02
C ALA A 463 15.39 -3.66 35.66
N ASP A 464 15.75 -4.36 34.59
CA ASP A 464 17.11 -4.45 34.08
C ASP A 464 17.48 -3.27 33.14
N GLY A 465 16.49 -2.54 32.61
CA GLY A 465 16.67 -1.39 31.72
C GLY A 465 16.78 -0.02 32.42
N SER A 466 17.05 1.02 31.64
CA SER A 466 17.17 2.43 32.07
C SER A 466 16.04 3.29 31.50
N LYS A 467 15.79 4.47 32.11
CA LYS A 467 14.82 5.43 31.55
C LYS A 467 15.24 5.85 30.14
N GLY A 468 14.32 5.73 29.18
CA GLY A 468 14.52 6.04 27.77
C GLY A 468 15.01 4.86 26.92
N ASP A 469 15.22 3.68 27.51
CA ASP A 469 15.48 2.46 26.74
C ASP A 469 14.15 1.94 26.16
N GLU A 470 14.12 1.64 24.86
CA GLU A 470 13.01 0.90 24.23
C GLU A 470 13.13 -0.60 24.51
N VAL A 471 12.00 -1.23 24.84
CA VAL A 471 11.93 -2.65 25.23
C VAL A 471 10.81 -3.40 24.55
N SER A 472 11.09 -4.65 24.14
CA SER A 472 10.07 -5.54 23.59
C SER A 472 9.27 -6.22 24.69
N VAL A 473 8.00 -5.80 24.80
CA VAL A 473 6.99 -6.38 25.70
C VAL A 473 6.51 -7.72 25.15
N SER A 474 6.29 -7.83 23.83
CA SER A 474 5.91 -9.09 23.19
C SER A 474 6.30 -9.15 21.72
N SER A 475 6.39 -10.37 21.18
CA SER A 475 6.53 -10.67 19.74
C SER A 475 5.51 -11.73 19.30
N THR A 476 4.40 -11.87 20.04
CA THR A 476 3.35 -12.88 19.80
C THR A 476 1.96 -12.26 19.62
N VAL A 477 1.90 -10.94 19.44
CA VAL A 477 0.64 -10.24 19.19
C VAL A 477 0.12 -10.58 17.80
N SER A 478 -1.17 -10.83 17.69
CA SER A 478 -1.89 -10.99 16.43
C SER A 478 -2.94 -9.91 16.30
N ALA A 479 -3.17 -9.40 15.10
CA ALA A 479 -4.22 -8.41 14.84
C ALA A 479 -5.65 -8.99 14.83
N SER A 480 -5.80 -10.32 14.88
CA SER A 480 -7.11 -10.99 14.93
C SER A 480 -7.71 -11.08 16.34
N GLU A 481 -6.99 -10.58 17.35
CA GLU A 481 -7.27 -10.76 18.77
C GLU A 481 -6.94 -9.47 19.52
N ILE A 482 -7.68 -9.16 20.59
CA ILE A 482 -7.34 -8.01 21.44
C ILE A 482 -6.08 -8.36 22.25
N ALA A 483 -5.14 -7.41 22.27
CA ALA A 483 -3.98 -7.44 23.15
C ALA A 483 -4.10 -6.34 24.21
N ALA A 484 -3.57 -6.59 25.41
CA ALA A 484 -3.55 -5.60 26.47
C ALA A 484 -2.20 -5.57 27.19
N VAL A 485 -1.83 -4.41 27.70
CA VAL A 485 -0.68 -4.22 28.60
C VAL A 485 -1.17 -3.65 29.92
N HIS A 486 -0.78 -4.27 31.02
CA HIS A 486 -1.09 -3.86 32.38
C HIS A 486 0.18 -3.38 33.10
N PHE A 487 0.09 -2.20 33.72
CA PHE A 487 1.13 -1.61 34.56
C PHE A 487 0.59 -1.22 35.93
N GLU A 488 1.36 -1.55 36.96
CA GLU A 488 1.14 -1.14 38.34
C GLU A 488 2.42 -0.46 38.85
N VAL A 489 2.39 0.86 39.04
CA VAL A 489 3.58 1.69 39.30
C VAL A 489 3.44 2.59 40.52
N LEU A 490 4.45 2.55 41.39
CA LEU A 490 4.56 3.41 42.57
C LEU A 490 4.94 4.85 42.21
N LEU A 491 4.24 5.83 42.80
CA LEU A 491 4.43 7.27 42.57
C LEU A 491 4.89 8.05 43.81
N GLU A 492 5.81 8.99 43.60
CA GLU A 492 6.26 9.96 44.59
C GLU A 492 5.27 11.14 44.74
N SER A 493 5.34 11.81 45.89
CA SER A 493 4.42 12.90 46.23
C SER A 493 4.52 14.09 45.26
N GLY A 494 3.50 14.21 44.40
CA GLY A 494 3.37 15.27 43.39
C GLY A 494 3.37 14.75 41.95
N GLU A 495 3.83 13.53 41.70
CA GLU A 495 3.86 12.93 40.36
C GLU A 495 2.45 12.61 39.84
N LYS A 496 1.53 12.17 40.70
CA LYS A 496 0.12 11.94 40.35
C LYS A 496 -0.53 13.12 39.62
N GLY A 497 -0.34 14.34 40.13
CA GLY A 497 -0.86 15.56 39.50
C GLY A 497 -0.13 16.00 38.22
N SER A 498 0.91 15.26 37.80
CA SER A 498 1.54 15.39 36.48
C SER A 498 1.00 14.34 35.49
N ILE A 499 0.49 13.20 35.98
CA ILE A 499 -0.16 12.14 35.19
C ILE A 499 -1.64 12.48 34.96
N GLU A 500 -2.36 12.91 36.00
CA GLU A 500 -3.74 13.42 35.88
C GLU A 500 -3.75 14.69 35.02
N SER A 501 -4.40 14.65 33.86
CA SER A 501 -4.42 15.78 32.93
C SER A 501 -5.02 17.07 33.52
N VAL A 502 -4.38 18.21 33.20
CA VAL A 502 -5.01 19.52 33.31
C VAL A 502 -5.80 19.75 32.02
N PRO A 503 -7.14 19.91 32.06
CA PRO A 503 -7.94 19.87 30.84
C PRO A 503 -7.72 21.11 29.95
N MET A 504 -6.95 20.94 28.87
CA MET A 504 -6.84 21.89 27.75
C MET A 504 -7.01 21.21 26.39
N GLY A 505 -8.22 20.70 26.15
CA GLY A 505 -8.88 20.81 24.84
C GLY A 505 -8.51 19.83 23.73
N GLY A 506 -9.29 18.74 23.63
CA GLY A 506 -9.37 17.87 22.45
C GLY A 506 -8.26 16.83 22.37
N PRO A 507 -8.30 15.92 21.37
CA PRO A 507 -7.12 15.19 20.96
C PRO A 507 -6.09 16.24 20.51
N THR A 508 -5.09 16.47 21.36
CA THR A 508 -3.85 17.11 20.96
C THR A 508 -3.14 16.11 20.07
N GLY A 509 -3.58 16.04 18.81
CA GLY A 509 -2.91 15.25 17.80
C GLY A 509 -1.45 15.63 17.86
N ARG A 510 -0.63 14.68 18.32
CA ARG A 510 0.80 14.81 18.37
C ARG A 510 1.20 15.17 16.95
N GLU A 511 1.77 16.36 16.72
CA GLU A 511 2.04 16.86 15.38
C GLU A 511 3.12 16.01 14.71
N GLY A 512 2.73 14.85 14.19
CA GLY A 512 3.48 14.06 13.23
C GLY A 512 3.76 14.95 12.03
N GLY A 513 5.02 15.40 11.94
CA GLY A 513 5.58 16.37 11.01
C GLY A 513 4.64 17.08 10.03
N GLY A 514 3.70 17.90 10.53
CA GLY A 514 2.71 18.57 9.70
C GLY A 514 3.29 19.70 8.85
N LEU A 515 3.76 19.38 7.64
CA LEU A 515 4.06 20.24 6.46
C LEU A 515 5.05 21.42 6.61
N LEU A 516 5.24 21.98 7.80
CA LEU A 516 6.08 23.16 8.07
C LEU A 516 7.50 22.77 8.53
N SER A 517 7.69 21.60 9.11
CA SER A 517 9.01 21.01 9.37
C SER A 517 9.71 20.65 8.06
N THR A 518 9.00 20.02 7.13
CA THR A 518 9.47 19.64 5.78
C THR A 518 9.91 20.84 4.95
N ILE A 519 9.41 22.05 5.23
CA ILE A 519 9.78 23.30 4.54
C ILE A 519 10.92 24.07 5.25
N MET A 520 11.15 23.84 6.55
CA MET A 520 12.15 24.57 7.36
C MET A 520 13.44 23.79 7.66
N GLY A 521 13.48 22.48 7.40
CA GLY A 521 14.73 21.71 7.38
C GLY A 521 15.63 22.08 6.19
N PRO A 522 16.95 21.80 6.24
CA PRO A 522 17.88 22.13 5.15
C PRO A 522 17.54 21.45 3.82
N VAL A 523 16.86 20.29 3.85
CA VAL A 523 16.36 19.58 2.65
C VAL A 523 15.11 20.28 2.05
N GLY A 524 14.23 20.84 2.89
CA GLY A 524 13.08 21.65 2.45
C GLY A 524 13.45 22.91 1.66
N ALA A 525 14.65 23.45 1.91
CA ALA A 525 15.22 24.55 1.15
C ALA A 525 15.63 24.15 -0.29
N LEU A 526 15.73 22.84 -0.59
CA LEU A 526 16.06 22.33 -1.92
C LEU A 526 14.80 22.04 -2.76
N LEU A 527 13.78 21.42 -2.16
CA LEU A 527 12.49 21.17 -2.84
C LEU A 527 11.79 22.48 -3.26
N SER A 528 11.87 23.52 -2.41
CA SER A 528 11.40 24.87 -2.76
C SER A 528 12.19 25.56 -3.89
N ALA A 529 13.38 25.06 -4.24
CA ALA A 529 14.15 25.55 -5.39
C ALA A 529 13.68 24.94 -6.72
N ILE A 530 13.20 23.69 -6.73
CA ILE A 530 12.72 23.01 -7.95
C ILE A 530 11.40 23.63 -8.44
N GLY A 531 10.43 23.85 -7.53
CA GLY A 531 9.19 24.58 -7.84
C GLY A 531 9.40 26.07 -8.24
N GLY A 532 10.54 26.67 -7.87
CA GLY A 532 10.81 28.09 -8.08
C GLY A 532 11.18 28.49 -9.51
N ILE A 533 11.61 27.55 -10.36
CA ILE A 533 12.21 27.87 -11.68
C ILE A 533 11.14 28.05 -12.78
N GLY A 534 9.94 27.47 -12.65
CA GLY A 534 8.84 27.61 -13.61
C GLY A 534 8.17 29.01 -13.59
N LEU A 535 7.96 29.59 -12.41
CA LEU A 535 7.13 30.79 -12.23
C LEU A 535 7.80 32.12 -12.61
N PHE A 536 9.13 32.18 -12.70
CA PHE A 536 9.84 33.44 -12.95
C PHE A 536 9.89 33.89 -14.42
N LYS A 537 9.44 33.07 -15.38
CA LYS A 537 9.39 33.44 -16.81
C LYS A 537 8.09 34.16 -17.25
N TYR A 538 7.01 34.10 -16.47
CA TYR A 538 5.71 34.63 -16.90
C TYR A 538 5.48 36.13 -16.59
N PHE A 539 6.30 36.76 -15.74
CA PHE A 539 6.08 38.14 -15.27
C PHE A 539 7.10 39.20 -15.73
N ARG A 540 7.90 38.93 -16.78
CA ARG A 540 8.89 39.91 -17.27
C ARG A 540 9.06 39.96 -18.80
N GLY A 541 7.97 40.30 -19.49
CA GLY A 541 7.96 40.59 -20.93
C GLY A 541 6.91 41.66 -21.29
N GLY A 542 7.17 42.93 -20.95
CA GLY A 542 6.14 43.98 -21.03
C GLY A 542 6.64 45.42 -21.10
N ALA A 543 7.79 45.68 -21.74
CA ALA A 543 8.22 46.98 -22.30
C ALA A 543 9.51 46.81 -23.12
#